data_AF-A0A3C1LPN5-F1
#
_entry.id   AF-A0A3C1LPN5-F1
#
_cell.length_a   1.000
_cell.length_b   1.000
_cell.length_c   1.000
_cell.angle_alpha   90.00
_cell.angle_beta   90.00
_cell.angle_gamma   90.00
#
_symmetry.space_group_name_H-M   'P 1'
#
loop_
_entity.id
_entity.type
_entity.pdbx_description
1 polymer ?
#
loop_
_entity_poly.entity_id
_entity_poly.type
_entity_poly.pdbx_seq_one_letter_code
_entity_poly.pdbx_strand_id
1 'polypeptide(L)'
;MSKQIIQYPKQRRSSLFMYNLRMILRVLCVLALITCPLVNYFTKGPLWSVVAICGIIFFWRAFLSPDILEYTSMGQAFRIGSFAIIETTLIGVFLSPGWIGFVLPIIAFGTLLASAFIFVLNINKRKNNIMPLIWEIVLSLIAFLVLYIRMPSLNWPTITMGAVAGAFAVIGIILFHSAIWQELKKRFHTK
;
A
#
# COMPACT_ATOMS: atom_id res chain seq x y z
N MET A 1 12.55 42.25 -24.32
CA MET A 1 11.76 41.34 -23.46
C MET A 1 11.20 40.22 -24.33
N SER A 2 11.78 39.02 -24.28
CA SER A 2 11.29 37.87 -25.06
C SER A 2 10.10 37.21 -24.34
N LYS A 3 8.99 37.02 -25.06
CA LYS A 3 7.81 36.30 -24.57
C LYS A 3 8.17 34.81 -24.41
N GLN A 4 8.17 34.30 -23.18
CA GLN A 4 8.17 32.85 -22.95
C GLN A 4 6.81 32.29 -23.36
N ILE A 5 6.77 31.58 -24.48
CA ILE A 5 5.59 30.83 -24.93
C ILE A 5 5.51 29.59 -24.04
N ILE A 6 4.47 29.51 -23.21
CA ILE A 6 4.17 28.33 -22.39
C ILE A 6 3.80 27.20 -23.36
N GLN A 7 4.78 26.38 -23.73
CA GLN A 7 4.56 25.24 -24.60
C GLN A 7 4.10 24.06 -23.74
N TYR A 8 2.79 23.82 -23.71
CA TYR A 8 2.24 22.66 -23.02
C TYR A 8 2.85 21.36 -23.59
N PRO A 9 3.15 20.37 -22.73
CA PRO A 9 3.70 19.11 -23.20
C PRO A 9 2.73 18.49 -24.21
N LYS A 10 3.23 18.14 -25.40
CA LYS A 10 2.45 17.45 -26.43
C LYS A 10 1.83 16.19 -25.80
N GLN A 11 0.51 16.13 -25.73
CA GLN A 11 -0.20 14.93 -25.30
C GLN A 11 0.22 13.75 -26.18
N ARG A 12 0.84 12.74 -25.56
CA ARG A 12 1.21 11.50 -26.24
C ARG A 12 -0.10 10.82 -26.64
N ARG A 13 -0.38 10.70 -27.94
CA ARG A 13 -1.54 9.93 -28.43
C ARG A 13 -1.40 8.50 -27.93
N SER A 14 -2.22 8.10 -26.95
CA SER A 14 -2.34 6.70 -26.59
C SER A 14 -2.82 5.93 -27.81
N SER A 15 -2.29 4.74 -28.08
CA SER A 15 -2.85 3.92 -29.14
C SER A 15 -4.34 3.70 -28.86
N LEU A 16 -5.17 3.82 -29.90
CA LEU A 16 -6.62 3.59 -29.81
C LEU A 16 -6.92 2.24 -29.14
N PHE A 17 -6.06 1.25 -29.39
CA PHE A 17 -6.08 -0.05 -28.73
C PHE A 17 -5.97 0.05 -27.19
N MET A 18 -4.96 0.74 -26.66
CA MET A 18 -4.77 0.86 -25.20
C MET A 18 -5.89 1.66 -24.54
N TYR A 19 -6.45 2.63 -25.26
CA TYR A 19 -7.65 3.35 -24.81
C TYR A 19 -8.86 2.42 -24.70
N ASN A 20 -9.16 1.66 -25.77
CA ASN A 20 -10.27 0.71 -25.80
C ASN A 20 -10.11 -0.40 -24.76
N LEU A 21 -8.91 -0.95 -24.60
CA LEU A 21 -8.63 -1.97 -23.58
C LEU A 21 -8.91 -1.44 -22.16
N ARG A 22 -8.42 -0.24 -21.83
CA ARG A 22 -8.70 0.39 -20.52
C ARG A 22 -10.18 0.64 -20.34
N MET A 23 -10.90 1.04 -21.38
CA MET A 23 -12.35 1.23 -21.31
C MET A 23 -13.09 -0.09 -21.02
N ILE A 24 -12.76 -1.17 -21.72
CA ILE A 24 -13.35 -2.50 -21.50
C ILE A 24 -13.07 -2.98 -20.08
N LEU A 25 -11.82 -2.88 -19.62
CA LEU A 25 -11.44 -3.28 -18.26
C LEU A 25 -12.20 -2.47 -17.20
N ARG A 26 -12.41 -1.16 -17.42
CA ARG A 26 -13.23 -0.33 -16.52
C ARG A 26 -14.67 -0.82 -16.45
N VAL A 27 -15.29 -1.12 -17.58
CA VAL A 27 -16.65 -1.66 -17.62
C VAL A 27 -16.73 -3.00 -16.89
N LEU A 28 -15.77 -3.91 -17.12
CA LEU A 28 -15.70 -5.19 -16.44
C LEU A 28 -15.56 -5.03 -14.92
N CYS A 29 -14.72 -4.11 -14.45
CA CYS A 29 -14.59 -3.82 -13.02
C CYS A 29 -15.90 -3.30 -12.41
N VAL A 30 -16.62 -2.40 -13.10
CA VAL A 30 -17.91 -1.87 -12.61
C VAL A 30 -18.95 -2.98 -12.55
N LEU A 31 -19.03 -3.84 -13.58
CA LEU A 31 -19.92 -5.00 -13.57
C LEU A 31 -19.58 -5.94 -12.42
N ALA A 32 -18.30 -6.25 -12.20
CA ALA A 32 -17.84 -7.10 -11.12
C ALA A 32 -18.18 -6.54 -9.73
N LEU A 33 -18.07 -5.21 -9.53
CA LEU A 33 -18.47 -4.56 -8.27
C LEU A 33 -19.96 -4.73 -7.95
N ILE A 34 -20.81 -4.89 -8.96
CA ILE A 34 -22.26 -5.11 -8.79
C ILE A 34 -22.56 -6.61 -8.65
N THR A 35 -21.95 -7.46 -9.49
CA THR A 35 -22.25 -8.89 -9.52
C THR A 35 -21.68 -9.64 -8.31
N CYS A 36 -20.48 -9.31 -7.82
CA CYS A 36 -19.88 -9.95 -6.65
C CYS A 36 -20.79 -9.92 -5.39
N PRO A 37 -21.29 -8.76 -4.94
CA PRO A 37 -22.18 -8.73 -3.77
C PRO A 37 -23.54 -9.40 -4.04
N LEU A 38 -24.08 -9.30 -5.26
CA LEU A 38 -25.31 -9.99 -5.63
C LEU A 38 -25.16 -11.51 -5.51
N VAL A 39 -24.12 -12.09 -6.12
CA VAL A 39 -23.86 -13.53 -6.04
C VAL A 39 -23.67 -13.94 -4.58
N ASN A 40 -22.89 -13.18 -3.81
CA ASN A 40 -22.66 -13.50 -2.40
C ASN A 40 -23.94 -13.45 -1.55
N TYR A 41 -24.84 -12.51 -1.84
CA TYR A 41 -26.15 -12.44 -1.20
C TYR A 41 -26.98 -13.70 -1.47
N PHE A 42 -26.98 -14.20 -2.72
CA PHE A 42 -27.72 -15.41 -3.07
C PHE A 42 -27.07 -16.70 -2.57
N THR A 43 -25.74 -16.78 -2.51
CA THR A 43 -25.03 -17.99 -2.07
C THR A 43 -25.00 -18.15 -0.56
N LYS A 44 -25.32 -17.11 0.22
CA LYS A 44 -25.34 -17.10 1.71
C LYS A 44 -24.04 -17.59 2.36
N GLY A 45 -22.94 -17.55 1.62
CA GLY A 45 -21.64 -18.05 2.05
C GLY A 45 -20.85 -17.04 2.90
N PRO A 46 -19.55 -17.32 3.15
CA PRO A 46 -18.65 -16.33 3.74
C PRO A 46 -18.60 -15.06 2.88
N LEU A 47 -18.27 -13.90 3.47
CA LEU A 47 -18.27 -12.58 2.82
C LEU A 47 -17.13 -12.38 1.81
N TRP A 48 -16.93 -13.33 0.90
CA TRP A 48 -15.87 -13.32 -0.11
C TRP A 48 -16.00 -12.15 -1.08
N SER A 49 -17.21 -11.62 -1.29
CA SER A 49 -17.42 -10.45 -2.15
C SER A 49 -16.73 -9.21 -1.61
N VAL A 50 -16.51 -9.09 -0.30
CA VAL A 50 -15.77 -7.96 0.30
C VAL A 50 -14.32 -7.99 -0.15
N VAL A 51 -13.69 -9.18 -0.11
CA VAL A 51 -12.32 -9.40 -0.59
C VAL A 51 -12.23 -9.09 -2.08
N ALA A 52 -13.18 -9.58 -2.88
CA ALA A 52 -13.23 -9.32 -4.32
C ALA A 52 -13.37 -7.82 -4.64
N ILE A 53 -14.24 -7.10 -3.93
CA ILE A 53 -14.44 -5.66 -4.10
C ILE A 53 -13.16 -4.89 -3.77
N CYS A 54 -12.49 -5.19 -2.67
CA CYS A 54 -11.20 -4.56 -2.32
C CYS A 54 -10.16 -4.81 -3.41
N GLY A 55 -10.03 -6.04 -3.91
CA GLY A 55 -9.12 -6.39 -4.99
C GLY A 55 -9.42 -5.62 -6.28
N ILE A 56 -10.70 -5.45 -6.65
CA ILE A 56 -11.11 -4.66 -7.82
C ILE A 56 -10.76 -3.19 -7.64
N ILE A 57 -11.00 -2.61 -6.46
CA ILE A 57 -10.65 -1.21 -6.16
C ILE A 57 -9.13 -1.01 -6.26
N PHE A 58 -8.34 -1.95 -5.74
CA PHE A 58 -6.88 -1.90 -5.84
C PHE A 58 -6.39 -2.03 -7.28
N PHE A 59 -6.93 -2.99 -8.03
CA PHE A 59 -6.62 -3.15 -9.45
C PHE A 59 -6.94 -1.87 -10.23
N TRP A 60 -8.09 -1.26 -9.96
CA TRP A 60 -8.50 0.00 -10.59
C TRP A 60 -7.51 1.13 -10.32
N ARG A 61 -7.14 1.33 -9.05
CA ARG A 61 -6.17 2.37 -8.65
C ARG A 61 -4.76 2.09 -9.17
N ALA A 62 -4.37 0.83 -9.26
CA ALA A 62 -3.03 0.46 -9.71
C ALA A 62 -2.84 0.60 -11.23
N PHE A 63 -3.82 0.15 -12.02
CA PHE A 63 -3.67 -0.01 -13.48
C PHE A 63 -4.53 0.94 -14.32
N LEU A 64 -5.75 1.25 -13.86
CA LEU A 64 -6.74 2.00 -14.67
C LEU A 64 -6.72 3.50 -14.40
N SER A 65 -6.37 3.90 -13.18
CA SER A 65 -6.25 5.29 -12.75
C SER A 65 -5.03 5.49 -11.84
N PRO A 66 -3.80 5.29 -12.36
CA PRO A 66 -2.60 5.54 -11.57
C PRO A 66 -2.52 7.03 -11.22
N ASP A 67 -2.31 7.33 -9.94
CA ASP A 67 -2.08 8.70 -9.48
C ASP A 67 -0.82 9.28 -10.14
N ILE A 68 -1.01 10.33 -10.93
CA ILE A 68 0.07 10.96 -11.71
C ILE A 68 0.97 11.83 -10.82
N LEU A 69 0.43 12.36 -9.71
CA LEU A 69 1.09 13.37 -8.88
C LEU A 69 2.15 12.80 -7.92
N GLU A 70 2.12 11.50 -7.61
CA GLU A 70 3.05 10.86 -6.64
C GLU A 70 3.67 9.55 -7.18
N TYR A 71 3.92 9.46 -8.49
CA TYR A 71 4.55 8.28 -9.12
C TYR A 71 6.05 8.18 -8.78
N THR A 72 6.36 7.97 -7.49
CA THR A 72 7.71 7.66 -7.01
C THR A 72 7.80 6.16 -6.77
N SER A 73 8.96 5.54 -7.05
CA SER A 73 9.14 4.10 -6.81
C SER A 73 8.89 3.71 -5.35
N MET A 74 9.11 4.63 -4.42
CA MET A 74 8.84 4.44 -2.99
C MET A 74 7.35 4.45 -2.66
N GLY A 75 6.60 5.44 -3.18
CA GLY A 75 5.15 5.48 -3.01
C GLY A 75 4.47 4.27 -3.65
N GLN A 76 5.01 3.79 -4.78
CA GLN A 76 4.52 2.58 -5.44
C GLN A 76 4.80 1.31 -4.63
N ALA A 77 6.01 1.16 -4.08
CA ALA A 77 6.36 0.04 -3.19
C ALA A 77 5.44 0.02 -1.96
N PHE A 78 5.30 1.17 -1.30
CA PHE A 78 4.39 1.36 -0.16
C PHE A 78 2.94 0.98 -0.49
N ARG A 79 2.45 1.43 -1.65
CA ARG A 79 1.08 1.14 -2.09
C ARG A 79 0.87 -0.35 -2.30
N ILE A 80 1.80 -1.02 -2.98
CA ILE A 80 1.74 -2.47 -3.22
C ILE A 80 1.82 -3.22 -1.89
N GLY A 81 2.74 -2.83 -1.00
CA GLY A 81 2.89 -3.46 0.32
C GLY A 81 1.63 -3.33 1.18
N SER A 82 1.06 -2.12 1.24
CA SER A 82 -0.20 -1.87 1.94
C SER A 82 -1.35 -2.69 1.38
N PHE A 83 -1.45 -2.81 0.06
CA PHE A 83 -2.48 -3.62 -0.59
C PHE A 83 -2.30 -5.11 -0.25
N ALA A 84 -1.07 -5.62 -0.29
CA ALA A 84 -0.79 -7.00 0.08
C ALA A 84 -1.18 -7.30 1.54
N ILE A 85 -0.87 -6.40 2.47
CA ILE A 85 -1.23 -6.52 3.89
C ILE A 85 -2.75 -6.49 4.08
N ILE A 86 -3.44 -5.53 3.45
CA ILE A 86 -4.91 -5.38 3.55
C ILE A 86 -5.62 -6.59 2.95
N GLU A 87 -5.28 -7.00 1.73
CA GLU A 87 -5.88 -8.16 1.06
C GLU A 87 -5.67 -9.44 1.87
N THR A 88 -4.44 -9.69 2.34
CA THR A 88 -4.16 -10.88 3.18
C THR A 88 -4.98 -10.85 4.46
N THR A 89 -5.15 -9.67 5.07
CA THR A 89 -5.96 -9.51 6.28
C THR A 89 -7.44 -9.81 6.00
N LEU A 90 -7.98 -9.30 4.90
CA LEU A 90 -9.36 -9.55 4.50
C LEU A 90 -9.62 -11.02 4.19
N ILE A 91 -8.69 -11.67 3.49
CA ILE A 91 -8.75 -13.12 3.23
C ILE A 91 -8.73 -13.89 4.55
N GLY A 92 -7.81 -13.55 5.45
CA GLY A 92 -7.74 -14.19 6.76
C GLY A 92 -9.02 -14.01 7.56
N VAL A 93 -9.59 -12.81 7.60
CA VAL A 93 -10.79 -12.54 8.41
C VAL A 93 -12.06 -13.17 7.81
N PHE A 94 -12.28 -13.06 6.50
CA PHE A 94 -13.56 -13.41 5.90
C PHE A 94 -13.62 -14.79 5.26
N LEU A 95 -12.49 -15.32 4.80
CA LEU A 95 -12.43 -16.60 4.09
C LEU A 95 -11.79 -17.68 4.93
N SER A 96 -10.70 -17.36 5.65
CA SER A 96 -9.94 -18.41 6.32
C SER A 96 -9.00 -17.92 7.44
N PRO A 97 -9.48 -17.91 8.71
CA PRO A 97 -8.81 -17.24 9.82
C PRO A 97 -7.60 -17.96 10.44
N GLY A 98 -7.38 -19.24 10.15
CA GLY A 98 -6.35 -20.03 10.85
C GLY A 98 -4.90 -19.66 10.54
N TRP A 99 -4.62 -18.93 9.46
CA TRP A 99 -3.30 -18.82 8.84
C TRP A 99 -2.80 -17.38 8.81
N ILE A 100 -3.69 -16.42 9.10
CA ILE A 100 -3.37 -14.99 9.13
C ILE A 100 -2.24 -14.68 10.12
N GLY A 101 -2.23 -15.33 11.29
CA GLY A 101 -1.23 -15.10 12.33
C GLY A 101 0.19 -15.55 11.96
N PHE A 102 0.34 -16.34 10.90
CA PHE A 102 1.64 -16.79 10.40
C PHE A 102 2.02 -16.08 9.09
N VAL A 103 1.06 -15.92 8.16
CA VAL A 103 1.32 -15.37 6.83
C VAL A 103 1.41 -13.85 6.85
N LEU A 104 0.55 -13.16 7.62
CA LEU A 104 0.52 -11.70 7.64
C LEU A 104 1.85 -11.09 8.08
N PRO A 105 2.53 -11.58 9.15
CA PRO A 105 3.83 -11.05 9.51
C PRO A 105 4.92 -11.25 8.46
N ILE A 106 4.89 -12.36 7.73
CA ILE A 106 5.87 -12.65 6.66
C ILE A 106 5.73 -11.60 5.55
N ILE A 107 4.50 -11.29 5.14
CA ILE A 107 4.22 -10.30 4.10
C ILE A 107 4.58 -8.90 4.58
N ALA A 108 4.17 -8.52 5.79
CA ALA A 108 4.50 -7.21 6.37
C ALA A 108 6.02 -7.03 6.53
N PHE A 109 6.72 -8.06 7.00
CA PHE A 109 8.18 -8.07 7.06
C PHE A 109 8.83 -7.91 5.68
N GLY A 110 8.40 -8.68 4.68
CA GLY A 110 8.97 -8.64 3.33
C GLY A 110 8.73 -7.30 2.63
N THR A 111 7.54 -6.73 2.79
CA THR A 111 7.20 -5.41 2.21
C THR A 111 8.00 -4.29 2.86
N LEU A 112 8.12 -4.30 4.19
CA LEU A 112 8.95 -3.35 4.93
C LEU A 112 10.42 -3.42 4.51
N LEU A 113 10.98 -4.62 4.35
CA LEU A 113 12.35 -4.80 3.86
C LEU A 113 12.52 -4.29 2.43
N ALA A 114 11.58 -4.59 1.54
CA ALA A 114 11.63 -4.13 0.15
C ALA A 114 11.62 -2.60 0.07
N SER A 115 10.73 -1.94 0.81
CA SER A 115 10.65 -0.48 0.88
C SER A 115 11.88 0.14 1.53
N ALA A 116 12.41 -0.46 2.60
CA ALA A 116 13.66 -0.02 3.23
C ALA A 116 14.85 -0.13 2.26
N PHE A 117 14.95 -1.22 1.52
CA PHE A 117 15.98 -1.41 0.49
C PHE A 117 15.87 -0.34 -0.60
N ILE A 118 14.66 -0.12 -1.12
CA ILE A 118 14.36 0.92 -2.12
C ILE A 118 14.66 2.34 -1.58
N PHE A 119 14.49 2.57 -0.28
CA PHE A 119 14.86 3.80 0.40
C PHE A 119 16.38 4.02 0.40
N VAL A 120 17.13 3.02 0.86
CA VAL A 120 18.59 3.09 1.01
C VAL A 120 19.29 3.30 -0.33
N LEU A 121 18.85 2.63 -1.40
CA LEU A 121 19.44 2.75 -2.74
C LEU A 121 19.52 4.19 -3.26
N ASN A 122 18.65 5.10 -2.79
CA ASN A 122 18.61 6.49 -3.24
C ASN A 122 18.38 7.45 -2.07
N ILE A 123 19.01 7.19 -0.94
CA ILE A 123 18.82 7.93 0.32
C ILE A 123 18.91 9.46 0.12
N ASN A 124 19.93 9.95 -0.59
CA ASN A 124 20.16 11.39 -0.78
C ASN A 124 19.04 12.10 -1.54
N LYS A 125 18.37 11.40 -2.47
CA LYS A 125 17.25 11.95 -3.24
C LYS A 125 15.90 11.79 -2.53
N ARG A 126 15.81 10.90 -1.54
CA ARG A 126 14.55 10.45 -0.93
C ARG A 126 14.35 10.83 0.53
N LYS A 127 15.34 11.47 1.17
CA LYS A 127 15.24 12.04 2.52
C LYS A 127 14.01 12.95 2.72
N ASN A 128 13.56 13.64 1.67
CA ASN A 128 12.39 14.52 1.71
C ASN A 128 11.06 13.79 1.41
N ASN A 129 11.08 12.49 1.10
CA ASN A 129 9.89 11.68 0.86
C ASN A 129 9.96 10.39 1.70
N ILE A 130 10.30 10.54 2.98
CA ILE A 130 10.40 9.42 3.94
C ILE A 130 9.03 8.91 4.41
N MET A 131 7.96 9.67 4.15
CA MET A 131 6.62 9.39 4.68
C MET A 131 6.09 7.98 4.36
N PRO A 132 6.23 7.44 3.14
CA PRO A 132 5.73 6.10 2.84
C PRO A 132 6.40 5.02 3.72
N LEU A 133 7.71 5.16 3.97
CA LEU A 133 8.44 4.24 4.83
C LEU A 133 7.98 4.33 6.29
N ILE A 134 7.75 5.56 6.79
CA ILE A 134 7.20 5.77 8.15
C ILE A 134 5.84 5.09 8.30
N TRP A 135 4.97 5.25 7.31
CA TRP A 135 3.63 4.67 7.37
C TRP A 135 3.66 3.15 7.35
N GLU A 136 4.58 2.55 6.60
CA GLU A 136 4.82 1.11 6.60
C GLU A 136 5.37 0.59 7.93
N ILE A 137 6.30 1.32 8.57
CA ILE A 137 6.80 1.00 9.92
C ILE A 137 5.63 1.02 10.91
N VAL A 138 4.81 2.07 10.88
CA VAL A 138 3.63 2.22 11.75
C VAL A 138 2.64 1.07 11.52
N LEU A 139 2.31 0.74 10.27
CA LEU A 139 1.42 -0.37 9.94
C LEU A 139 1.96 -1.71 10.46
N SER A 140 3.28 -1.93 10.33
CA SER A 140 3.93 -3.15 10.80
C SER A 140 3.92 -3.26 12.33
N LEU A 141 4.12 -2.14 13.04
CA LEU A 141 4.01 -2.07 14.49
C LEU A 141 2.57 -2.29 14.98
N ILE A 142 1.58 -1.70 14.31
CA ILE A 142 0.17 -1.96 14.61
C ILE A 142 -0.16 -3.44 14.40
N ALA A 143 0.26 -4.02 13.28
CA ALA A 143 0.05 -5.44 13.01
C ALA A 143 0.71 -6.33 14.07
N PHE A 144 1.94 -5.99 14.51
CA PHE A 144 2.61 -6.67 15.60
C PHE A 144 1.79 -6.61 16.90
N LEU A 145 1.34 -5.43 17.31
CA LEU A 145 0.56 -5.25 18.54
C LEU A 145 -0.77 -6.01 18.50
N VAL A 146 -1.47 -5.97 17.37
CA VAL A 146 -2.73 -6.71 17.19
C VAL A 146 -2.50 -8.22 17.32
N LEU A 147 -1.44 -8.75 16.71
CA LEU A 147 -1.12 -10.18 16.80
C LEU A 147 -0.61 -10.57 18.19
N TYR A 148 0.16 -9.70 18.84
CA TYR A 148 0.63 -9.90 20.22
C TYR A 148 -0.52 -10.02 21.21
N ILE A 149 -1.57 -9.19 21.07
CA ILE A 149 -2.75 -9.24 21.94
C ILE A 149 -3.61 -10.46 21.62
N ARG A 150 -3.75 -10.82 20.34
CA ARG A 150 -4.72 -11.83 19.89
C ARG A 150 -4.20 -13.26 19.95
N MET A 151 -2.88 -13.47 19.89
CA MET A 151 -2.29 -14.80 19.85
C MET A 151 -1.70 -15.19 21.22
N PRO A 152 -2.02 -16.39 21.73
CA PRO A 152 -1.51 -16.85 23.03
C PRO A 152 -0.01 -17.16 22.99
N SER A 153 0.53 -17.45 21.81
CA SER A 153 1.95 -17.64 21.57
C SER A 153 2.39 -16.85 20.35
N LEU A 154 3.56 -16.22 20.45
CA LEU A 154 4.17 -15.51 19.35
C LEU A 154 4.93 -16.49 18.46
N ASN A 155 4.54 -16.54 17.19
CA ASN A 155 5.31 -17.25 16.18
C ASN A 155 6.58 -16.45 15.82
N TRP A 156 7.61 -17.16 15.36
CA TRP A 156 8.85 -16.53 14.92
C TRP A 156 8.66 -15.40 13.89
N PRO A 157 7.72 -15.46 12.90
CA PRO A 157 7.53 -14.38 11.94
C PRO A 157 7.02 -13.09 12.58
N THR A 158 6.19 -13.21 13.63
CA THR A 158 5.65 -12.08 14.37
C THR A 158 6.76 -11.38 15.14
N ILE A 159 7.64 -12.16 15.77
CA ILE A 159 8.81 -11.65 16.50
C ILE A 159 9.78 -10.93 15.56
N THR A 160 10.12 -11.55 14.43
CA THR A 160 11.06 -10.96 13.46
C THR A 160 10.50 -9.69 12.83
N MET A 161 9.23 -9.68 12.44
CA MET A 161 8.55 -8.49 11.94
C MET A 161 8.57 -7.36 12.97
N GLY A 162 8.17 -7.64 14.22
CA GLY A 162 8.15 -6.65 15.29
C GLY A 162 9.53 -6.09 15.61
N ALA A 163 10.55 -6.96 15.69
CA ALA A 163 11.93 -6.56 15.95
C ALA A 163 12.48 -5.66 14.84
N VAL A 164 12.25 -6.01 13.57
CA VAL A 164 12.75 -5.22 12.43
C VAL A 164 11.99 -3.92 12.27
N ALA A 165 10.67 -3.90 12.46
CA ALA A 165 9.89 -2.67 12.49
C ALA A 165 10.35 -1.74 13.63
N GLY A 166 10.59 -2.30 14.82
CA GLY A 166 11.13 -1.55 15.96
C GLY A 166 12.54 -1.00 15.69
N ALA A 167 13.43 -1.81 15.13
CA ALA A 167 14.78 -1.37 14.77
C ALA A 167 14.74 -0.22 13.74
N PHE A 168 13.93 -0.35 12.69
CA PHE A 168 13.77 0.72 11.70
C PHE A 168 13.10 1.97 12.28
N ALA A 169 12.17 1.84 13.23
CA ALA A 169 11.61 2.99 13.94
C ALA A 169 12.69 3.75 14.73
N VAL A 170 13.51 3.03 15.52
CA VAL A 170 14.59 3.63 16.32
C VAL A 170 15.64 4.29 15.43
N ILE A 171 16.12 3.57 14.41
CA ILE A 171 17.10 4.10 13.45
C ILE A 171 16.52 5.31 12.70
N GLY A 172 15.26 5.22 12.29
CA GLY A 172 14.55 6.28 11.59
C GLY A 172 14.46 7.56 12.41
N ILE A 173 14.09 7.44 13.70
CA ILE A 173 14.04 8.56 14.64
C ILE A 173 15.45 9.16 14.80
N ILE A 174 16.48 8.36 15.07
CA ILE A 174 17.84 8.88 15.30
C ILE A 174 18.39 9.59 14.06
N LEU A 175 18.34 8.95 12.90
CA LEU A 175 18.99 9.44 11.67
C LEU A 175 18.18 10.53 10.95
N PHE A 176 16.86 10.51 11.04
CA PHE A 176 15.98 11.37 10.25
C PHE A 176 15.01 12.22 11.08
N HIS A 177 15.22 12.39 12.41
CA HIS A 177 14.31 13.17 13.27
C HIS A 177 13.90 14.51 12.66
N SER A 178 14.84 15.28 12.11
CA SER A 178 14.58 16.61 11.55
C SER A 178 13.72 16.55 10.29
N ALA A 179 13.96 15.57 9.41
CA ALA A 179 13.15 15.34 8.22
C ALA A 179 11.74 14.81 8.57
N ILE A 180 11.63 13.92 9.56
CA ILE A 180 10.35 13.41 10.09
C ILE A 180 9.51 14.57 10.62
N TRP A 181 10.12 15.44 11.46
CA TRP A 181 9.41 16.57 12.04
C TRP A 181 8.95 17.57 10.96
N GLN A 182 9.79 17.85 9.97
CA GLN A 182 9.43 18.72 8.86
C GLN A 182 8.27 18.14 8.02
N GLU A 183 8.28 16.85 7.72
CA GLU A 183 7.19 16.20 6.97
C GLU A 183 5.88 16.13 7.76
N LEU A 184 5.93 15.81 9.06
CA LEU A 184 4.75 15.83 9.93
C LEU A 184 4.16 17.24 10.00
N LYS A 185 5.01 18.26 10.17
CA LYS A 185 4.60 19.66 10.22
C LYS A 185 3.87 20.09 8.94
N LYS A 186 4.40 19.70 7.77
CA LYS A 186 3.77 19.98 6.47
C LYS A 186 2.39 19.34 6.33
N ARG A 187 2.22 18.10 6.78
CA ARG A 187 0.98 17.33 6.59
C ARG A 187 -0.11 17.68 7.60
N PHE A 188 0.27 17.93 8.85
CA PHE A 188 -0.67 18.29 9.92
C PHE A 188 -0.90 19.80 10.04
N HIS A 189 -0.28 20.61 9.16
CA HIS A 189 -0.36 22.08 9.16
C HIS A 189 -0.09 22.72 10.52
N THR A 190 0.68 22.04 11.37
CA THR A 190 1.02 22.52 12.71
C THR A 190 2.13 23.58 12.59
N LYS A 191 1.96 24.73 13.23
CA LYS A 191 2.98 25.80 13.20
C LYS A 191 4.21 25.50 14.04
#